data_AF-A0A9P6S0N9-F1
#
_entry.id   AF-A0A9P6S0N9-F1
#
_cell.length_a   1.000
_cell.length_b   1.000
_cell.length_c   1.000
_cell.angle_alpha   90.00
_cell.angle_beta   90.00
_cell.angle_gamma   90.00
#
_symmetry.space_group_name_H-M   'P 1'
#
loop_
_entity.id
_entity.type
_entity.pdbx_description
1 polymer ?
#
loop_
_entity_poly.entity_id
_entity_poly.type
_entity_poly.pdbx_seq_one_letter_code
_entity_poly.pdbx_strand_id
1 'polypeptide(L)' 'VPAFLCGICGRPFKRRTDYVRHVRNVHEEVGRYSCERCHERFGRLDKLKRHDKRGCGADPEDDDK' A
#
# COMPACT_ATOMS: atom_id res chain seq x y z
N VAL A 1 -11.56 -23.59 3.92
CA VAL A 1 -11.82 -22.75 5.10
C VAL A 1 -10.85 -21.57 5.07
N PRO A 2 -11.32 -20.31 4.91
CA PRO A 2 -10.46 -19.15 5.13
C PRO A 2 -10.01 -19.15 6.59
N ALA A 3 -8.69 -19.15 6.82
CA ALA A 3 -8.14 -19.29 8.16
C ALA A 3 -8.03 -17.95 8.90
N PHE A 4 -8.06 -16.83 8.18
CA PHE A 4 -7.90 -15.49 8.76
C PHE A 4 -8.94 -14.55 8.15
N LEU A 5 -9.77 -13.94 8.99
CA LEU A 5 -10.79 -12.97 8.61
C LEU A 5 -10.41 -11.60 9.16
N CYS A 6 -10.60 -10.56 8.35
CA CYS A 6 -10.45 -9.20 8.83
C CYS A 6 -11.64 -8.81 9.70
N GLY A 7 -11.40 -8.49 10.98
CA GLY A 7 -12.46 -8.03 11.88
C GLY A 7 -13.02 -6.64 11.54
N ILE A 8 -12.34 -5.87 10.69
CA ILE A 8 -12.75 -4.50 10.33
C ILE A 8 -13.66 -4.49 9.11
N CYS A 9 -13.29 -5.23 8.05
CA CYS A 9 -14.05 -5.26 6.80
C CYS A 9 -14.56 -6.65 6.39
N GLY A 10 -14.39 -7.67 7.24
CA GLY A 10 -14.88 -9.03 7.01
C GLY A 10 -14.12 -9.82 5.93
N ARG A 11 -13.06 -9.25 5.34
CA ARG A 11 -12.40 -9.86 4.17
C ARG A 11 -11.66 -11.15 4.54
N PRO A 12 -11.83 -12.26 3.79
CA PRO A 12 -11.18 -13.53 4.07
C PRO A 12 -9.79 -13.64 3.44
N PHE A 13 -8.87 -14.28 4.16
CA PHE A 13 -7.51 -14.56 3.72
C PHE A 13 -7.12 -16.01 4.01
N LYS A 14 -6.33 -16.58 3.09
CA LYS A 14 -5.81 -17.95 3.20
C LYS A 14 -4.54 -18.05 4.07
N ARG A 15 -3.79 -16.95 4.20
CA ARG A 15 -2.51 -16.91 4.92
C ARG A 15 -2.50 -15.75 5.92
N ARG A 16 -1.84 -15.97 7.05
CA ARG A 16 -1.66 -14.93 8.09
C ARG A 16 -0.92 -13.71 7.58
N THR A 17 0.10 -13.90 6.74
CA THR A 17 0.90 -12.81 6.16
C THR A 17 0.08 -11.89 5.27
N ASP A 18 -0.83 -12.46 4.47
CA ASP A 18 -1.74 -11.69 3.63
C ASP A 18 -2.74 -10.88 4.46
N TYR A 19 -3.31 -11.49 5.50
CA TYR A 19 -4.20 -10.82 6.45
C TYR A 19 -3.51 -9.65 7.17
N VAL A 20 -2.35 -9.88 7.79
CA VAL A 20 -1.61 -8.84 8.53
C VAL A 20 -1.22 -7.69 7.59
N ARG A 21 -0.75 -8.01 6.38
CA ARG A 21 -0.42 -7.01 5.37
C ARG A 21 -1.64 -6.19 4.95
N HIS A 22 -2.80 -6.83 4.80
CA HIS A 22 -4.03 -6.13 4.48
C HIS A 22 -4.42 -5.13 5.57
N VAL A 23 -4.42 -5.55 6.85
CA VAL A 23 -4.77 -4.65 7.97
C VAL A 23 -3.84 -3.44 8.00
N ARG A 24 -2.52 -3.67 7.93
CA ARG A 24 -1.52 -2.59 7.94
C ARG A 24 -1.68 -1.59 6.81
N ASN A 25 -2.02 -2.07 5.61
CA ASN A 25 -2.02 -1.23 4.42
C ASN A 25 -3.37 -0.55 4.15
N VAL A 26 -4.46 -1.12 4.65
CA VAL A 26 -5.82 -0.67 4.34
C VAL A 26 -6.47 0.03 5.54
N HIS A 27 -6.16 -0.40 6.75
CA HIS A 27 -6.82 0.11 7.96
C HIS A 27 -5.90 0.90 8.87
N GLU A 28 -4.58 0.66 8.81
CA GLU A 28 -3.60 1.41 9.60
C GLU A 28 -2.88 2.50 8.77
N GLU A 29 -3.24 2.67 7.49
CA GLU A 29 -2.71 3.70 6.56
C GLU A 29 -1.19 3.84 6.57
N VAL A 30 -0.49 2.73 6.80
CA VAL A 30 0.95 2.74 7.02
C VAL A 30 1.68 2.79 5.68
N GLY A 31 1.56 3.93 4.98
CA GLY A 31 2.31 4.29 3.77
C GLY A 31 3.77 4.57 4.08
N ARG A 32 4.54 3.54 4.46
CA ARG A 32 5.96 3.67 4.86
C ARG A 32 6.91 3.94 3.69
N TYR A 33 6.47 3.70 2.46
CA TYR A 33 7.34 3.72 1.29
C TYR A 33 6.96 4.87 0.39
N SER A 34 7.68 5.98 0.47
CA SER A 34 7.52 7.13 -0.43
C SER A 34 8.53 7.07 -1.56
N CYS A 35 8.12 7.44 -2.77
CA CYS A 35 9.06 7.72 -3.84
C CYS A 35 9.81 9.02 -3.55
N GLU A 36 11.14 9.02 -3.58
CA GLU A 36 11.90 10.25 -3.30
C GLU A 36 11.82 11.28 -4.44
N ARG A 37 11.45 10.85 -5.66
CA ARG A 37 11.39 11.73 -6.84
C ARG A 37 10.07 12.49 -6.97
N CYS A 38 8.96 11.88 -6.55
CA CYS A 38 7.63 12.46 -6.71
C CYS A 38 6.76 12.32 -5.46
N HIS A 39 7.36 11.90 -4.33
CA HIS A 39 6.74 11.83 -3.01
C HIS A 39 5.47 10.96 -2.90
N GLU A 40 5.11 10.24 -3.95
CA GLU A 40 3.98 9.33 -3.95
C GLU A 40 4.16 8.23 -2.89
N ARG A 41 3.13 8.05 -2.05
CA ARG A 41 3.16 7.14 -0.90
C ARG A 41 2.58 5.80 -1.28
N PHE A 42 3.34 4.75 -1.03
CA PHE A 42 2.95 3.36 -1.24
C PHE A 42 2.86 2.63 0.10
N GLY A 43 1.78 1.88 0.29
CA GLY A 43 1.65 0.94 1.40
C GLY A 43 2.56 -0.31 1.25
N ARG A 44 3.30 -0.45 0.15
CA ARG A 44 4.14 -1.63 -0.11
C ARG A 44 5.40 -1.32 -0.92
N LEU A 45 6.50 -1.96 -0.52
CA LEU A 45 7.79 -1.85 -1.20
C LEU A 45 7.76 -2.39 -2.64
N ASP A 46 7.04 -3.47 -2.92
CA ASP A 46 6.93 -4.02 -4.28
C ASP A 46 6.25 -3.03 -5.25
N LYS A 47 5.32 -2.23 -4.72
CA LYS A 47 4.62 -1.19 -5.49
C LYS A 47 5.56 -0.03 -5.77
N LEU A 48 6.29 0.45 -4.77
CA LEU A 48 7.32 1.48 -4.93
C LEU A 48 8.39 1.03 -5.93
N LYS A 49 8.97 -0.17 -5.78
CA LYS A 49 10.00 -0.68 -6.70
C LYS A 49 9.51 -0.77 -8.14
N ARG A 50 8.26 -1.19 -8.34
CA ARG A 50 7.67 -1.25 -9.68
C ARG A 50 7.40 0.14 -10.25
N HIS A 51 6.97 1.09 -9.42
CA HIS A 51 6.83 2.49 -9.80
C HIS A 51 8.19 3.08 -10.19
N ASP A 52 9.22 2.92 -9.34
CA ASP A 52 10.58 3.40 -9.60
C ASP A 52 11.15 2.82 -10.90
N LYS A 53 10.95 1.51 -11.14
CA LYS A 53 11.37 0.85 -12.38
C LYS A 53 10.63 1.36 -13.62
N ARG A 54 9.35 1.74 -13.49
CA ARG A 54 8.58 2.34 -14.59
C ARG A 54 8.96 3.80 -14.85
N GLY A 55 9.68 4.42 -13.93
CA GLY A 55 9.88 5.86 -13.89
C GLY A 55 8.66 6.53 -13.26
N CYS A 56 8.90 7.57 -12.46
CA CYS A 56 7.81 8.42 -12.02
C CYS A 56 7.35 9.23 -13.24
N GLY A 57 6.17 8.90 -13.76
CA GLY A 57 5.46 9.80 -14.66
C GLY A 57 5.05 10.99 -13.81
N ALA A 58 5.89 12.03 -13.80
CA ALA A 58 5.57 13.28 -13.15
C ALA A 58 4.41 13.90 -13.94
N ASP A 59 3.18 13.58 -13.53
CA ASP A 59 2.10 14.54 -13.74
C ASP A 59 2.36 15.68 -12.73
N PRO A 60 2.52 16.92 -13.21
CA PRO A 60 2.49 18.08 -12.35
C PRO A 60 1.06 18.26 -11.84
N GLU A 61 0.90 19.04 -10.76
CA GLU A 61 -0.38 19.53 -10.23
C GLU A 61 -1.09 18.52 -9.31
N ASP A 62 -1.57 18.85 -8.11
CA ASP A 62 -1.66 20.06 -7.30
C ASP A 62 -2.27 19.62 -5.96
N ASP A 63 -1.99 20.37 -4.88
CA ASP A 63 -2.76 20.61 -3.63
C ASP A 63 -1.70 20.96 -2.56
N ASP A 64 -1.15 22.18 -2.56
CA ASP A 64 -1.73 23.44 -2.07
C ASP A 64 -2.25 23.36 -0.62
N LYS A 65 -1.60 24.20 0.20
CA LYS A 65 -2.02 24.76 1.51
C LYS A 65 -1.69 24.06 2.83
#